data_AF-A0A842RSJ8-F1
#
_entry.id   AF-A0A842RSJ8-F1
#
_cell.length_a   1.000
_cell.length_b   1.000
_cell.length_c   1.000
_cell.angle_alpha   90.00
_cell.angle_beta   90.00
_cell.angle_gamma   90.00
#
_symmetry.space_group_name_H-M   'P 1'
#
loop_
_entity.id
_entity.type
_entity.pdbx_description
1 polymer ?
#
loop_
_entity_poly.entity_id
_entity_poly.type
_entity_poly.pdbx_seq_one_letter_code
_entity_poly.pdbx_strand_id
1 'polypeptide(L)'
;MMKNNTFSDYLDDDLRTPIPNKYQNKTKSLSCDLENIKIILEILKLFKTNHSRKLNISKLRQKLNISRLEMDKYLDLIITFQDLFSSIFSKHHLQIKEINNIVYLITKKKNPKKDERVDIKPKEVCIKKVDISSLNDIIYSFRNVRRGKGFDIYNINSELVKEVKRLRVQYPVLFYQNGNNLVYPSEIGLTLGDKIISYYKCNREIKNLIIKNLQFKIK
;
A
#
# COMPACT_ATOMS: atom_id res chain seq x y z
N MET A 1 42.56 -4.90 7.74
CA MET A 1 41.86 -4.90 9.04
C MET A 1 40.68 -3.94 8.96
N MET A 2 39.48 -4.48 8.80
CA MET A 2 38.25 -3.68 8.74
C MET A 2 37.91 -3.21 10.16
N LYS A 3 37.77 -1.89 10.33
CA LYS A 3 37.19 -1.30 11.54
C LYS A 3 35.69 -1.58 11.51
N ASN A 4 35.25 -2.54 12.31
CA ASN A 4 33.84 -2.69 12.66
C ASN A 4 33.45 -1.47 13.49
N ASN A 5 32.87 -0.45 12.84
CA ASN A 5 32.16 0.61 13.53
C ASN A 5 30.86 0.01 14.05
N THR A 6 30.88 -0.48 15.29
CA THR A 6 29.68 -0.83 16.04
C THR A 6 28.85 0.44 16.22
N PHE A 7 27.68 0.50 15.59
CA PHE A 7 26.70 1.59 15.76
C PHE A 7 26.11 1.68 17.18
N SER A 8 26.69 0.95 18.14
CA SER A 8 26.36 0.98 19.56
C SER A 8 26.63 2.35 20.18
N ASP A 9 27.59 3.11 19.67
CA ASP A 9 27.95 4.45 20.17
C ASP A 9 26.83 5.51 19.93
N TYR A 10 25.81 5.17 19.14
CA TYR A 10 24.66 6.03 18.84
C TYR A 10 23.38 5.60 19.57
N LEU A 11 23.47 4.55 20.40
CA LEU A 11 22.40 4.07 21.26
C LEU A 11 22.85 4.30 22.70
N ASP A 12 22.32 5.35 23.34
CA ASP A 12 22.62 5.63 24.74
C ASP A 12 21.98 4.57 25.64
N ASP A 13 22.73 3.51 25.97
CA ASP A 13 22.60 2.82 27.25
C ASP A 13 23.44 3.62 28.25
N ASP A 14 22.87 3.98 29.40
CA ASP A 14 23.48 4.86 30.41
C ASP A 14 25.02 4.73 30.52
N LEU A 15 25.75 5.73 30.00
CA LEU A 15 27.01 6.36 30.50
C LEU A 15 27.86 6.96 29.34
N ARG A 16 28.24 8.24 29.53
CA ARG A 16 28.92 9.14 28.58
C ARG A 16 30.33 8.69 28.13
N THR A 17 30.75 9.12 26.94
CA THR A 17 32.00 9.92 26.73
C THR A 17 31.93 10.78 25.43
N PRO A 18 32.69 11.89 25.32
CA PRO A 18 32.57 12.86 24.21
C PRO A 18 33.53 12.57 23.03
N ILE A 19 33.06 12.79 21.79
CA ILE A 19 33.84 12.61 20.54
C ILE A 19 34.30 13.96 19.96
N PRO A 20 35.53 14.08 19.40
CA PRO A 20 36.11 15.37 18.97
C PRO A 20 35.61 15.88 17.61
N ASN A 21 35.69 17.20 17.47
CA ASN A 21 35.10 18.03 16.42
C ASN A 21 35.99 18.10 15.14
N LYS A 22 35.52 17.55 13.99
CA LYS A 22 36.21 17.59 12.68
C LYS A 22 35.27 17.78 11.46
N TYR A 23 34.24 18.63 11.56
CA TYR A 23 33.15 18.69 10.56
C TYR A 23 33.00 20.00 9.75
N GLN A 24 34.04 20.80 9.55
CA GLN A 24 33.87 22.07 8.83
C GLN A 24 33.93 21.97 7.28
N ASN A 25 34.53 20.93 6.68
CA ASN A 25 34.64 20.80 5.22
C ASN A 25 33.59 19.88 4.53
N LYS A 26 32.66 19.28 5.29
CA LYS A 26 31.68 18.27 4.80
C LYS A 26 30.36 18.85 4.29
N THR A 27 30.10 20.13 4.52
CA THR A 27 28.76 20.74 4.39
C THR A 27 28.30 20.94 2.94
N LYS A 28 29.21 21.28 2.01
CA LYS A 28 28.84 21.53 0.59
C LYS A 28 28.51 20.25 -0.18
N SER A 29 29.23 19.16 0.08
CA SER A 29 28.96 17.83 -0.52
C SER A 29 27.63 17.25 -0.03
N LEU A 30 27.35 17.40 1.28
CA LEU A 30 26.13 16.87 1.91
C LEU A 30 24.85 17.50 1.33
N SER A 31 24.92 18.78 0.95
CA SER A 31 23.82 19.49 0.28
C SER A 31 23.47 18.88 -1.08
N CYS A 32 24.47 18.47 -1.87
CA CYS A 32 24.25 17.85 -3.18
C CYS A 32 23.65 16.44 -3.05
N ASP A 33 24.13 15.65 -2.08
CA ASP A 33 23.58 14.32 -1.81
C ASP A 33 22.12 14.36 -1.38
N LEU A 34 21.73 15.33 -0.54
CA LEU A 34 20.35 15.51 -0.12
C LEU A 34 19.43 15.88 -1.29
N GLU A 35 19.88 16.74 -2.20
CA GLU A 35 19.11 17.07 -3.41
C GLU A 35 18.96 15.87 -4.34
N ASN A 36 20.01 15.06 -4.51
CA ASN A 36 19.94 13.82 -5.29
C ASN A 36 18.93 12.83 -4.69
N ILE A 37 18.94 12.66 -3.37
CA ILE A 37 17.95 11.82 -2.67
C ILE A 37 16.53 12.34 -2.88
N LYS A 38 16.29 13.66 -2.79
CA LYS A 38 14.97 14.24 -3.06
C LYS A 38 14.50 13.94 -4.48
N ILE A 39 15.35 14.11 -5.48
CA ILE A 39 15.03 13.82 -6.88
C ILE A 39 14.68 12.33 -7.06
N ILE A 40 15.45 11.44 -6.45
CA ILE A 40 15.19 9.99 -6.45
C ILE A 40 13.81 9.69 -5.84
N LEU A 41 13.49 10.28 -4.68
CA LEU A 41 12.20 10.10 -4.02
C LEU A 41 11.02 10.57 -4.89
N GLU A 42 11.14 11.72 -5.56
CA GLU A 42 10.10 12.20 -6.49
C GLU A 42 9.88 11.23 -7.66
N ILE A 43 10.96 10.64 -8.19
CA ILE A 43 10.86 9.64 -9.25
C ILE A 43 10.20 8.35 -8.73
N LEU A 44 10.55 7.91 -7.52
CA LEU A 44 9.94 6.73 -6.90
C LEU A 44 8.45 6.92 -6.61
N LYS A 45 7.98 8.15 -6.33
CA LYS A 45 6.53 8.43 -6.17
C LYS A 45 5.71 8.07 -7.41
N LEU A 46 6.30 8.07 -8.60
CA LEU A 46 5.61 7.70 -9.85
C LEU A 46 5.13 6.24 -9.86
N PHE A 47 5.70 5.38 -9.02
CA PHE A 47 5.24 4.00 -8.86
C PHE A 47 3.91 3.87 -8.09
N LYS A 48 3.46 4.93 -7.38
CA LYS A 48 2.21 4.90 -6.60
C LYS A 48 0.97 4.57 -7.42
N THR A 49 0.94 4.97 -8.68
CA THR A 49 -0.22 4.81 -9.57
C THR A 49 0.04 3.84 -10.72
N ASN A 50 1.28 3.35 -10.88
CA ASN A 50 1.65 2.50 -12.02
C ASN A 50 2.82 1.55 -11.69
N HIS A 51 2.47 0.42 -11.08
CA HIS A 51 3.43 -0.57 -10.57
C HIS A 51 4.17 -1.38 -11.64
N SER A 52 3.73 -1.34 -12.91
CA SER A 52 4.36 -2.09 -14.01
C SER A 52 5.47 -1.31 -14.73
N ARG A 53 5.66 -0.02 -14.39
CA ARG A 53 6.75 0.78 -14.97
C ARG A 53 8.11 0.25 -14.54
N LYS A 54 9.09 0.34 -15.44
CA LYS A 54 10.50 0.04 -15.15
C LYS A 54 11.27 1.34 -15.02
N LEU A 55 12.04 1.50 -13.95
CA LEU A 55 12.94 2.65 -13.79
C LEU A 55 14.23 2.39 -14.58
N ASN A 56 14.56 3.28 -15.50
CA ASN A 56 15.82 3.20 -16.25
C ASN A 56 16.95 3.85 -15.43
N ILE A 57 17.80 3.01 -14.83
CA ILE A 57 18.91 3.45 -13.96
C ILE A 57 19.94 4.27 -14.74
N SER A 58 20.24 3.93 -16.00
CA SER A 58 21.19 4.70 -16.82
C SER A 58 20.71 6.14 -17.07
N LYS A 59 19.41 6.33 -17.34
CA LYS A 59 18.82 7.66 -17.49
C LYS A 59 18.78 8.43 -16.18
N LEU A 60 18.50 7.75 -15.07
CA LEU A 60 18.53 8.37 -13.74
C LEU A 60 19.94 8.87 -13.41
N ARG A 61 20.96 8.03 -13.61
CA ARG A 61 22.36 8.38 -13.42
C ARG A 61 22.76 9.61 -14.25
N GLN A 62 22.38 9.64 -15.52
CA GLN A 62 22.62 10.78 -16.40
C GLN A 62 21.94 12.05 -15.88
N LYS A 63 20.68 11.95 -15.45
CA LYS A 63 19.91 13.08 -14.91
C LYS A 63 20.52 13.65 -13.62
N LEU A 64 21.06 12.79 -12.77
CA LEU A 64 21.70 13.19 -11.52
C LEU A 64 23.16 13.63 -11.72
N ASN A 65 23.74 13.40 -12.91
CA ASN A 65 25.14 13.68 -13.22
C ASN A 65 26.12 13.05 -12.21
N ILE A 66 25.89 11.79 -11.85
CA ILE A 66 26.70 11.03 -10.89
C ILE A 66 27.41 9.84 -11.54
N SER A 67 28.47 9.35 -10.89
CA SER A 67 29.20 8.17 -11.34
C SER A 67 28.37 6.89 -11.16
N ARG A 68 28.81 5.79 -11.81
CA ARG A 68 28.19 4.46 -11.61
C ARG A 68 28.30 4.01 -10.16
N LEU A 69 29.47 4.17 -9.55
CA LEU A 69 29.73 3.77 -8.18
C LEU A 69 28.86 4.54 -7.18
N GLU A 70 28.61 5.83 -7.42
CA GLU A 70 27.69 6.61 -6.58
C GLU A 70 26.24 6.20 -6.79
N MET A 71 25.83 5.91 -8.03
CA MET A 71 24.49 5.38 -8.30
C MET A 71 24.24 4.06 -7.56
N ASP A 72 25.22 3.15 -7.54
CA ASP A 72 25.12 1.88 -6.82
C ASP A 72 24.91 2.12 -5.31
N LYS A 73 25.61 3.10 -4.71
CA LYS A 73 25.38 3.51 -3.31
C LYS A 73 23.96 4.01 -3.05
N TYR A 74 23.39 4.80 -3.97
CA TYR A 74 22.00 5.25 -3.84
C TYR A 74 21.01 4.10 -3.99
N LEU A 75 21.28 3.13 -4.88
CA LEU A 75 20.44 1.93 -5.02
C LEU A 75 20.47 1.08 -3.75
N ASP A 76 21.66 0.83 -3.20
CA ASP A 76 21.83 0.11 -1.93
C ASP A 76 21.09 0.81 -0.80
N LEU A 77 21.14 2.15 -0.76
CA LEU A 77 20.38 2.96 0.19
C LEU A 77 18.86 2.77 0.03
N ILE A 78 18.34 2.77 -1.20
CA ILE A 78 16.92 2.54 -1.48
C ILE A 78 16.49 1.15 -1.02
N ILE A 79 17.26 0.11 -1.32
CA ILE A 79 16.96 -1.27 -0.92
C ILE A 79 17.01 -1.39 0.61
N THR A 80 18.03 -0.81 1.25
CA THR A 80 18.15 -0.78 2.71
C THR A 80 16.94 -0.10 3.35
N PHE A 81 16.48 1.03 2.80
CA PHE A 81 15.25 1.66 3.27
C PHE A 81 14.04 0.76 3.06
N GLN A 82 13.90 0.12 1.90
CA GLN A 82 12.80 -0.82 1.65
C GLN A 82 12.76 -1.95 2.70
N ASP A 83 13.92 -2.49 3.05
CA ASP A 83 14.04 -3.53 4.08
C ASP A 83 13.70 -2.99 5.47
N LEU A 84 14.16 -1.80 5.83
CA LEU A 84 13.80 -1.13 7.10
C LEU A 84 12.29 -0.85 7.19
N PHE A 85 11.66 -0.42 6.09
CA PHE A 85 10.23 -0.15 6.04
C PHE A 85 9.37 -1.41 6.09
N SER A 86 9.80 -2.49 5.43
CA SER A 86 9.11 -3.78 5.46
C SER A 86 9.30 -4.53 6.78
N SER A 87 10.39 -4.28 7.51
CA SER A 87 10.72 -4.90 8.80
C SER A 87 10.37 -4.00 10.00
N ILE A 88 11.29 -3.16 10.46
CA ILE A 88 11.21 -2.37 11.70
C ILE A 88 10.04 -1.38 11.65
N PHE A 89 9.95 -0.59 10.57
CA PHE A 89 8.91 0.45 10.45
C PHE A 89 7.55 -0.09 10.00
N SER A 90 7.44 -1.40 9.77
CA SER A 90 6.14 -2.03 9.62
C SER A 90 5.35 -1.99 10.94
N LYS A 91 6.05 -2.03 12.09
CA LYS A 91 5.47 -2.07 13.45
C LYS A 91 5.71 -0.81 14.27
N HIS A 92 6.73 -0.03 13.91
CA HIS A 92 7.14 1.17 14.64
C HIS A 92 7.11 2.40 13.72
N HIS A 93 6.95 3.59 14.29
CA HIS A 93 7.19 4.84 13.58
C HIS A 93 8.35 5.58 14.25
N LEU A 94 9.12 6.29 13.45
CA LEU A 94 10.13 7.20 13.96
C LEU A 94 9.43 8.47 14.46
N GLN A 95 9.82 8.91 15.64
CA GLN A 95 9.41 10.18 16.22
C GLN A 95 10.64 10.90 16.74
N ILE A 96 10.73 12.20 16.48
CA ILE A 96 11.70 13.07 17.13
C ILE A 96 11.15 13.43 18.51
N LYS A 97 11.94 13.20 19.56
CA LYS A 97 11.57 13.54 20.95
C LYS A 97 12.74 14.22 21.63
N GLU A 98 12.47 15.32 22.32
CA GLU A 98 13.45 16.00 23.16
C GLU A 98 13.32 15.50 24.61
N ILE A 99 14.44 15.13 25.22
CA ILE A 99 14.53 14.70 26.62
C ILE A 99 15.78 15.39 27.19
N ASN A 100 15.62 16.19 28.26
CA ASN A 100 16.71 16.93 28.90
C ASN A 100 17.54 17.79 27.92
N ASN A 101 16.88 18.53 27.03
CA ASN A 101 17.48 19.38 25.99
C ASN A 101 18.31 18.62 24.93
N ILE A 102 18.20 17.29 24.86
CA ILE A 102 18.82 16.48 23.82
C ILE A 102 17.71 15.95 22.89
N VAL A 103 17.91 16.12 21.58
CA VAL A 103 16.98 15.68 20.54
C VAL A 103 17.31 14.25 20.12
N TYR A 104 16.39 13.35 20.37
CA TYR A 104 16.50 11.93 20.01
C TYR A 104 15.57 11.59 18.85
N LEU A 105 16.02 10.67 18.00
CA LEU A 105 15.15 9.96 17.06
C LEU A 105 14.75 8.63 17.70
N ILE A 106 13.55 8.56 18.24
CA ILE A 106 13.05 7.36 18.92
C ILE A 106 12.09 6.59 18.03
N THR A 107 12.11 5.27 18.13
CA THR A 107 11.02 4.45 17.60
C THR A 107 9.91 4.37 18.63
N LYS A 108 8.70 4.73 18.26
CA LYS A 108 7.51 4.36 19.02
C LYS A 108 6.80 3.24 18.32
N LYS A 109 6.33 2.27 19.10
CA LYS A 109 5.37 1.29 18.60
C LYS A 109 4.22 2.08 18.00
N LYS A 110 3.83 1.76 16.77
CA LYS A 110 2.60 2.31 16.21
C LYS A 110 1.51 1.95 17.21
N ASN A 111 0.88 2.95 17.84
CA ASN A 111 -0.22 2.69 18.75
C ASN A 111 -1.25 1.89 17.95
N PRO A 112 -1.74 0.74 18.43
CA PRO A 112 -2.80 -0.01 17.74
C PRO A 112 -4.14 0.75 17.70
N LYS A 113 -4.14 2.04 18.06
CA LYS A 113 -5.21 3.00 17.85
C LYS A 113 -4.82 3.90 16.68
N LYS A 114 -5.31 3.53 15.48
CA LYS A 114 -5.24 4.21 14.16
C LYS A 114 -4.27 3.69 13.09
N ASP A 115 -3.33 2.81 13.42
CA ASP A 115 -2.66 1.98 12.40
C ASP A 115 -3.10 0.52 12.58
N GLU A 116 -4.23 0.20 11.95
CA GLU A 116 -4.86 -1.11 11.93
C GLU A 116 -3.96 -2.17 11.25
N ARG A 117 -2.99 -2.71 11.98
CA ARG A 117 -2.95 -4.17 12.15
C ARG A 117 -3.75 -4.47 13.41
N VAL A 118 -5.04 -4.24 13.36
CA VAL A 118 -5.92 -5.07 14.18
C VAL A 118 -5.63 -6.49 13.67
N ASP A 119 -5.63 -7.48 14.54
CA ASP A 119 -6.35 -8.70 14.20
C ASP A 119 -7.79 -8.26 13.88
N ILE A 120 -8.00 -7.67 12.69
CA ILE A 120 -9.32 -7.35 12.18
C ILE A 120 -9.80 -8.77 11.95
N LYS A 121 -10.53 -9.35 12.92
CA LYS A 121 -11.54 -10.34 12.58
C LYS A 121 -12.20 -9.77 11.34
N PRO A 122 -11.95 -10.33 10.14
CA PRO A 122 -12.07 -9.55 8.94
C PRO A 122 -13.51 -9.03 8.91
N LYS A 123 -13.72 -7.73 8.66
CA LYS A 123 -15.03 -7.10 8.89
C LYS A 123 -16.08 -7.95 8.19
N GLU A 124 -16.94 -8.57 9.00
CA GLU A 124 -17.79 -9.63 8.51
C GLU A 124 -18.88 -9.02 7.63
N VAL A 125 -18.94 -9.46 6.39
CA VAL A 125 -20.00 -9.12 5.46
C VAL A 125 -20.83 -10.37 5.24
N CYS A 126 -22.03 -10.39 5.81
CA CYS A 126 -22.97 -11.48 5.58
C CYS A 126 -23.68 -11.26 4.24
N ILE A 127 -23.39 -12.12 3.27
CA ILE A 127 -24.05 -12.10 1.96
C ILE A 127 -25.07 -13.22 1.93
N LYS A 128 -26.30 -12.91 1.51
CA LYS A 128 -27.33 -13.94 1.34
C LYS A 128 -27.00 -14.77 0.10
N LYS A 129 -27.30 -16.07 0.12
CA LYS A 129 -27.09 -16.95 -1.04
C LYS A 129 -27.79 -16.43 -2.31
N VAL A 130 -28.96 -15.80 -2.17
CA VAL A 130 -29.69 -15.18 -3.29
C VAL A 130 -28.93 -14.00 -3.91
N ASP A 131 -28.20 -13.24 -3.10
CA ASP A 131 -27.43 -12.06 -3.54
C ASP A 131 -26.15 -12.45 -4.30
N ILE A 132 -25.67 -13.68 -4.11
CA ILE A 132 -24.51 -14.22 -4.81
C ILE A 132 -24.80 -14.46 -6.29
N SER A 133 -25.99 -14.97 -6.61
CA SER A 133 -26.38 -15.18 -8.00
C SER A 133 -26.42 -13.85 -8.73
N SER A 134 -27.11 -12.85 -8.14
CA SER A 134 -27.16 -11.51 -8.69
C SER A 134 -25.77 -10.87 -8.82
N LEU A 135 -24.90 -11.04 -7.82
CA LEU A 135 -23.53 -10.53 -7.89
C LEU A 135 -22.77 -11.19 -9.04
N ASN A 136 -22.88 -12.51 -9.21
CA ASN A 136 -22.23 -13.22 -10.31
C ASN A 136 -22.67 -12.68 -11.68
N ASP A 137 -23.97 -12.51 -11.90
CA ASP A 137 -24.52 -12.00 -13.15
C ASP A 137 -24.04 -10.56 -13.44
N ILE A 138 -23.96 -9.73 -12.40
CA ILE A 138 -23.44 -8.36 -12.50
C ILE A 138 -21.96 -8.36 -12.89
N ILE A 139 -21.12 -9.19 -12.26
CA ILE A 139 -19.69 -9.26 -12.54
C ILE A 139 -19.44 -9.84 -13.95
N TYR A 140 -20.19 -10.87 -14.33
CA TYR A 140 -20.16 -11.44 -15.68
C TYR A 140 -20.55 -10.40 -16.72
N SER A 141 -21.69 -9.71 -16.53
CA SER A 141 -22.17 -8.67 -17.43
C SER A 141 -21.17 -7.52 -17.52
N PHE A 142 -20.61 -7.07 -16.41
CA PHE A 142 -19.58 -6.03 -16.39
C PHE A 142 -18.37 -6.39 -17.25
N ARG A 143 -17.84 -7.61 -17.11
CA ARG A 143 -16.64 -8.06 -17.84
C ARG A 143 -16.92 -8.39 -19.30
N ASN A 144 -17.96 -9.16 -19.57
CA ASN A 144 -18.14 -9.82 -20.86
C ASN A 144 -19.14 -9.10 -21.76
N VAL A 145 -20.19 -8.50 -21.19
CA VAL A 145 -21.25 -7.82 -21.96
C VAL A 145 -20.95 -6.33 -22.11
N ARG A 146 -20.73 -5.63 -20.98
CA ARG A 146 -20.48 -4.19 -20.93
C ARG A 146 -19.01 -3.82 -21.16
N ARG A 147 -18.09 -4.80 -21.13
CA ARG A 147 -16.63 -4.62 -21.36
C ARG A 147 -16.02 -3.51 -20.49
N GLY A 148 -16.34 -3.52 -19.20
CA GLY A 148 -15.86 -2.54 -18.23
C GLY A 148 -16.65 -1.23 -18.18
N LYS A 149 -17.67 -1.04 -19.03
CA LYS A 149 -18.59 0.10 -18.90
C LYS A 149 -19.47 -0.08 -17.66
N GLY A 150 -19.62 0.98 -16.87
CA GLY A 150 -20.44 0.99 -15.66
C GLY A 150 -21.94 0.85 -15.94
N PHE A 151 -22.70 0.69 -14.86
CA PHE A 151 -24.15 0.55 -14.86
C PHE A 151 -24.79 1.90 -14.58
N ASP A 152 -25.64 2.36 -15.50
CA ASP A 152 -26.50 3.51 -15.25
C ASP A 152 -27.67 3.08 -14.37
N ILE A 153 -27.63 3.47 -13.09
CA ILE A 153 -28.65 3.09 -12.10
C ILE A 153 -29.88 4.01 -12.09
N TYR A 154 -29.86 5.08 -12.89
CA TYR A 154 -30.99 5.98 -13.06
C TYR A 154 -31.89 5.54 -14.22
N ASN A 155 -31.35 4.76 -15.15
CA ASN A 155 -32.10 4.12 -16.22
C ASN A 155 -32.50 2.67 -15.84
N ILE A 156 -33.63 2.53 -15.13
CA ILE A 156 -34.07 1.28 -14.46
C ILE A 156 -34.73 0.27 -15.44
N ASN A 157 -34.41 0.33 -16.73
CA ASN A 157 -35.08 -0.46 -17.76
C ASN A 157 -34.70 -1.97 -17.75
N SER A 158 -33.78 -2.39 -16.89
CA SER A 158 -33.38 -3.81 -16.79
C SER A 158 -33.37 -4.30 -15.35
N GLU A 159 -33.76 -5.56 -15.16
CA GLU A 159 -33.66 -6.25 -13.86
C GLU A 159 -32.23 -6.24 -13.32
N LEU A 160 -31.24 -6.37 -14.19
CA LEU A 160 -29.83 -6.30 -13.79
C LEU A 160 -29.47 -4.94 -13.16
N VAL A 161 -30.00 -3.84 -13.68
CA VAL A 161 -29.76 -2.50 -13.10
C VAL A 161 -30.48 -2.33 -11.76
N LYS A 162 -31.69 -2.89 -11.60
CA LYS A 162 -32.38 -2.93 -10.31
C LYS A 162 -31.56 -3.68 -9.26
N GLU A 163 -30.99 -4.82 -9.64
CA GLU A 163 -30.12 -5.63 -8.78
C GLU A 163 -28.82 -4.91 -8.43
N VAL A 164 -28.18 -4.20 -9.37
CA VAL A 164 -27.01 -3.35 -9.07
C VAL A 164 -27.36 -2.27 -8.04
N LYS A 165 -28.49 -1.59 -8.22
CA LYS A 165 -28.94 -0.54 -7.29
C LYS A 165 -29.20 -1.12 -5.89
N ARG A 166 -29.89 -2.26 -5.82
CA ARG A 166 -30.19 -2.96 -4.56
C ARG A 166 -28.93 -3.43 -3.84
N LEU A 167 -28.05 -4.15 -4.54
CA LEU A 167 -26.81 -4.67 -3.96
C LEU A 167 -25.83 -3.57 -3.58
N ARG A 168 -25.82 -2.44 -4.29
CA ARG A 168 -25.01 -1.28 -3.89
C ARG A 168 -25.45 -0.73 -2.53
N VAL A 169 -26.74 -0.61 -2.29
CA VAL A 169 -27.26 -0.12 -1.00
C VAL A 169 -26.96 -1.13 0.11
N GLN A 170 -27.19 -2.41 -0.17
CA GLN A 170 -27.03 -3.48 0.82
C GLN A 170 -25.55 -3.80 1.12
N TYR A 171 -24.68 -3.68 0.11
CA TYR A 171 -23.25 -3.99 0.19
C TYR A 171 -22.39 -2.89 -0.46
N PRO A 172 -22.32 -1.69 0.15
CA PRO A 172 -21.62 -0.55 -0.46
C PRO A 172 -20.16 -0.83 -0.82
N VAL A 173 -19.49 -1.71 -0.08
CA VAL A 173 -18.09 -2.06 -0.31
C VAL A 173 -17.83 -2.80 -1.64
N LEU A 174 -18.87 -3.41 -2.24
CA LEU A 174 -18.77 -4.15 -3.49
C LEU A 174 -18.87 -3.24 -4.73
N PHE A 175 -19.21 -1.96 -4.55
CA PHE A 175 -19.47 -1.04 -5.65
C PHE A 175 -18.90 0.35 -5.37
N TYR A 176 -18.64 1.11 -6.43
CA TYR A 176 -18.33 2.54 -6.34
C TYR A 176 -19.01 3.30 -7.48
N GLN A 177 -19.16 4.61 -7.31
CA GLN A 177 -19.68 5.50 -8.33
C GLN A 177 -18.59 6.50 -8.69
N ASN A 178 -18.33 6.68 -9.97
CA ASN A 178 -17.34 7.65 -10.45
C ASN A 178 -18.09 8.76 -11.20
N GLY A 179 -18.32 9.91 -10.54
CA GLY A 179 -18.79 11.20 -11.10
C GLY A 179 -20.07 11.19 -11.95
N ASN A 180 -20.06 10.45 -13.05
CA ASN A 180 -21.04 10.44 -14.15
C ASN A 180 -22.16 9.41 -13.98
N ASN A 181 -22.86 9.37 -12.84
CA ASN A 181 -24.07 8.53 -12.62
C ASN A 181 -23.92 7.00 -12.80
N LEU A 182 -22.74 6.52 -13.20
CA LEU A 182 -22.44 5.12 -13.46
C LEU A 182 -21.87 4.46 -12.20
N VAL A 183 -22.41 3.30 -11.89
CA VAL A 183 -21.95 2.42 -10.81
C VAL A 183 -21.06 1.33 -11.38
N TYR A 184 -19.98 1.03 -10.67
CA TYR A 184 -18.97 0.05 -11.05
C TYR A 184 -18.78 -0.94 -9.90
N PRO A 185 -18.56 -2.23 -10.18
CA PRO A 185 -18.05 -3.14 -9.17
C PRO A 185 -16.68 -2.68 -8.68
N SER A 186 -16.47 -2.66 -7.37
CA SER A 186 -15.16 -2.38 -6.78
C SER A 186 -14.19 -3.53 -7.03
N GLU A 187 -12.88 -3.32 -6.79
CA GLU A 187 -11.92 -4.43 -6.81
C GLU A 187 -12.30 -5.58 -5.89
N ILE A 188 -12.92 -5.26 -4.74
CA ILE A 188 -13.43 -6.26 -3.80
C ILE A 188 -14.61 -7.02 -4.42
N GLY A 189 -15.56 -6.31 -5.04
CA GLY A 189 -16.68 -6.91 -5.76
C GLY A 189 -16.23 -7.83 -6.91
N LEU A 190 -15.26 -7.39 -7.71
CA LEU A 190 -14.67 -8.18 -8.78
C LEU A 190 -13.97 -9.44 -8.25
N THR A 191 -13.13 -9.29 -7.22
CA THR A 191 -12.40 -10.41 -6.62
C THR A 191 -13.36 -11.42 -5.99
N LEU A 192 -14.44 -10.93 -5.37
CA LEU A 192 -15.47 -11.76 -4.78
C LEU A 192 -16.22 -12.55 -5.85
N GLY A 193 -16.66 -11.88 -6.92
CA GLY A 193 -17.30 -12.53 -8.07
C GLY A 193 -16.41 -13.60 -8.70
N ASP A 194 -15.12 -13.32 -8.91
CA ASP A 194 -14.17 -14.30 -9.47
C ASP A 194 -13.99 -15.52 -8.59
N LYS A 195 -13.87 -15.32 -7.28
CA LYS A 195 -13.79 -16.42 -6.32
C LYS A 195 -15.08 -17.24 -6.36
N ILE A 196 -16.25 -16.60 -6.36
CA ILE A 196 -17.55 -17.28 -6.46
C ILE A 196 -17.63 -18.14 -7.72
N ILE A 197 -17.29 -17.59 -8.89
CA ILE A 197 -17.26 -18.32 -10.16
C ILE A 197 -16.35 -19.55 -10.08
N SER A 198 -15.15 -19.37 -9.52
CA SER A 198 -14.18 -20.46 -9.37
C SER A 198 -14.73 -21.60 -8.49
N TYR A 199 -15.37 -21.27 -7.37
CA TYR A 199 -15.96 -22.27 -6.48
C TYR A 199 -17.13 -23.02 -7.12
N TYR A 200 -18.01 -22.33 -7.86
CA TYR A 200 -19.09 -22.97 -8.60
C TYR A 200 -18.57 -23.93 -9.66
N LYS A 201 -17.52 -23.56 -10.40
CA LYS A 201 -16.87 -24.45 -11.37
C LYS A 201 -16.28 -25.71 -10.72
N CYS A 202 -15.83 -25.60 -9.47
CA CYS A 202 -15.27 -26.73 -8.72
C CYS A 202 -16.31 -27.52 -7.89
N ASN A 203 -17.61 -27.22 -8.01
CA ASN A 203 -18.68 -27.83 -7.21
C ASN A 203 -18.45 -27.77 -5.68
N ARG A 204 -17.78 -26.71 -5.19
CA ARG A 204 -17.46 -26.54 -3.76
C ARG A 204 -18.45 -25.60 -3.09
N GLU A 205 -18.93 -25.98 -1.91
CA GLU A 205 -19.73 -25.07 -1.07
C GLU A 205 -18.90 -23.87 -0.61
N ILE A 206 -19.44 -22.67 -0.81
CA ILE A 206 -18.80 -21.44 -0.36
C ILE A 206 -19.39 -21.09 1.01
N LYS A 207 -18.60 -21.26 2.08
CA LYS A 207 -19.03 -20.91 3.45
C LYS A 207 -18.43 -19.59 3.92
N ASN A 208 -17.12 -19.42 3.71
CA ASN A 208 -16.37 -18.24 4.12
C ASN A 208 -15.36 -17.86 3.05
N LEU A 209 -15.30 -16.59 2.66
CA LEU A 209 -14.27 -16.05 1.77
C LEU A 209 -13.58 -14.85 2.41
N ILE A 210 -12.25 -14.88 2.46
CA ILE A 210 -11.45 -13.73 2.91
C ILE A 210 -10.91 -12.99 1.69
N ILE A 211 -11.14 -11.68 1.63
CA ILE A 211 -10.65 -10.79 0.57
C ILE A 211 -10.16 -9.50 1.25
N LYS A 212 -8.87 -9.21 1.12
CA LYS A 212 -8.19 -8.12 1.85
C LYS A 212 -8.49 -8.26 3.36
N ASN A 213 -9.13 -7.27 3.97
CA ASN A 213 -9.51 -7.22 5.38
C ASN A 213 -10.99 -7.55 5.65
N LEU A 214 -11.71 -8.16 4.69
CA LEU A 214 -13.13 -8.52 4.80
C LEU A 214 -13.32 -10.04 4.79
N GLN A 215 -14.27 -10.53 5.60
CA GLN A 215 -14.69 -11.93 5.62
C GLN A 215 -16.13 -11.98 5.17
N PHE A 216 -16.34 -12.57 4.01
CA PHE A 216 -17.66 -12.81 3.45
C PHE A 216 -18.19 -14.13 3.98
N LYS A 217 -19.25 -14.07 4.78
CA LYS A 217 -20.00 -15.24 5.25
C LYS A 217 -21.24 -15.39 4.40
N ILE A 218 -21.42 -16.57 3.82
CA ILE A 218 -22.57 -16.83 2.96
C ILE A 218 -23.63 -17.51 3.80
N LYS A 219 -24.80 -16.87 3.89
CA LYS A 219 -25.96 -17.35 4.65
C LYS A 219 -27.12 -17.69 3.72
#